data_AF-A0A0L0GN83-F1
#
_entry.id   AF-A0A0L0GN83-F1
#
_cell.length_a   1.000
_cell.length_b   1.000
_cell.length_c   1.000
_cell.angle_alpha   90.00
_cell.angle_beta   90.00
_cell.angle_gamma   90.00
#
_symmetry.space_group_name_H-M   'P 1'
#
loop_
_entity.id
_entity.type
_entity.pdbx_description
1 polymer ?
#
loop_
_entity_poly.entity_id
_entity_poly.type
_entity_poly.pdbx_seq_one_letter_code
_entity_poly.pdbx_strand_id
1 'polypeptide(L)'
;MYLFHGDSDAMPLYIGKSVNIRSRVLSHLRNPDEAAMLRQARRISWQPAAGELGALLLEARLIKEMQPLFNKRLRRNKQLCSLQLNDDRPLVVYAREVNFALKENLFGLFANRRTALEALKSVADEQKLCYSVMGLEPLNRGRACFRSSLGRCAGACCGREALTEHNQRLRDAMAHLQLVCWPWPGAVALEEKGETMTQFHIVNNWLWLGAVASLTEASTLTQLPDGFDQDGYKILCRPMLSGKFTIHELFD
;
A
#
# COMPACT_ATOMS: atom_id res chain seq x y z
N MET A 1 19.67 -3.63 6.62
CA MET A 1 19.40 -2.20 6.33
C MET A 1 20.65 -1.38 6.62
N TYR A 2 20.86 -0.26 5.93
CA TYR A 2 21.98 0.67 6.15
C TYR A 2 21.50 2.12 6.09
N LEU A 3 22.22 2.99 6.80
CA LEU A 3 21.94 4.41 6.89
C LEU A 3 23.21 5.21 6.63
N PHE A 4 23.12 6.22 5.78
CA PHE A 4 24.16 7.25 5.64
C PHE A 4 23.85 8.40 6.60
N HIS A 5 24.85 8.79 7.40
CA HIS A 5 24.76 9.88 8.37
C HIS A 5 25.64 11.05 7.95
N GLY A 6 25.16 12.26 8.19
CA GLY A 6 25.92 13.49 7.99
C GLY A 6 26.66 13.88 9.26
N ASP A 7 26.81 15.19 9.47
CA ASP A 7 27.41 15.74 10.70
C ASP A 7 26.46 15.66 11.91
N SER A 8 25.14 15.58 11.66
CA SER A 8 24.14 15.34 12.71
C SER A 8 23.82 13.86 12.83
N ASP A 9 23.87 13.34 14.05
CA ASP A 9 23.46 11.97 14.37
C ASP A 9 21.94 11.80 14.50
N ALA A 10 21.18 12.90 14.56
CA ALA A 10 19.73 12.85 14.77
C ALA A 10 18.95 12.50 13.48
N MET A 11 19.47 12.89 12.32
CA MET A 11 18.77 12.77 11.03
C MET A 11 19.68 12.16 9.97
N PRO A 12 19.41 10.92 9.51
CA PRO A 12 20.17 10.31 8.45
C PRO A 12 19.95 11.05 7.13
N LEU A 13 20.98 11.04 6.29
CA LEU A 13 20.93 11.57 4.94
C LEU A 13 20.14 10.64 4.01
N TYR A 14 20.31 9.33 4.20
CA TYR A 14 19.69 8.31 3.37
C TYR A 14 19.54 6.99 4.13
N ILE A 15 18.45 6.28 3.84
CA ILE A 15 18.15 4.96 4.39
C ILE A 15 17.90 4.00 3.22
N GLY A 16 18.51 2.82 3.28
CA GLY A 16 18.32 1.79 2.26
C GLY A 16 18.43 0.37 2.79
N LYS A 17 17.88 -0.58 2.04
CA LYS A 17 18.09 -2.02 2.25
C LYS A 17 18.99 -2.65 1.18
N SER A 18 19.66 -3.74 1.54
CA SER A 18 20.34 -4.63 0.59
C SER A 18 20.68 -5.96 1.25
N VAL A 19 20.66 -7.04 0.47
CA VAL A 19 21.22 -8.35 0.87
C VAL A 19 22.75 -8.26 1.02
N ASN A 20 23.42 -7.49 0.16
CA ASN A 20 24.86 -7.26 0.24
C ASN A 20 25.14 -5.75 0.39
N ILE A 21 25.22 -5.31 1.64
CA ILE A 21 25.41 -3.89 2.01
C ILE A 21 26.70 -3.34 1.40
N ARG A 22 27.81 -4.10 1.42
CA ARG A 22 29.10 -3.66 0.86
C ARG A 22 28.98 -3.34 -0.63
N SER A 23 28.42 -4.26 -1.41
CA SER A 23 28.21 -4.07 -2.85
C SER A 23 27.31 -2.87 -3.13
N ARG A 24 26.22 -2.72 -2.34
CA ARG A 24 25.28 -1.61 -2.50
C ARG A 24 25.91 -0.26 -2.19
N VAL A 25 26.67 -0.14 -1.09
CA VAL A 25 27.40 1.08 -0.74
C VAL A 25 28.41 1.44 -1.84
N LEU A 26 29.16 0.47 -2.38
CA LEU A 26 30.06 0.71 -3.51
C LEU A 26 29.33 1.15 -4.79
N SER A 27 28.08 0.72 -4.98
CA SER A 27 27.24 1.21 -6.09
C SER A 27 26.88 2.67 -5.89
N HIS A 28 26.53 3.09 -4.68
CA HIS A 28 26.25 4.49 -4.36
C HIS A 28 27.46 5.37 -4.70
N LEU A 29 28.66 4.97 -4.27
CA LEU A 29 29.92 5.68 -4.54
C LEU A 29 30.24 5.88 -6.04
N ARG A 30 29.66 5.05 -6.92
CA ARG A 30 29.86 5.14 -8.37
C ARG A 30 28.73 5.88 -9.09
N ASN A 31 27.68 6.28 -8.39
CA ASN A 31 26.53 6.97 -8.98
C ASN A 31 26.71 8.50 -8.92
N PRO A 32 26.90 9.19 -10.06
CA PRO A 32 27.08 10.64 -10.07
C PRO A 32 25.90 11.41 -9.49
N ASP A 33 24.68 10.89 -9.63
CA ASP A 33 23.45 11.54 -9.15
C ASP A 33 23.38 11.61 -7.62
N GLU A 34 24.18 10.80 -6.93
CA GLU A 34 24.23 10.72 -5.47
C GLU A 34 25.46 11.41 -4.87
N ALA A 35 26.29 12.03 -5.71
CA ALA A 35 27.52 12.71 -5.27
C ALA A 35 27.24 13.78 -4.20
N ALA A 36 26.08 14.44 -4.25
CA ALA A 36 25.67 15.42 -3.23
C ALA A 36 25.48 14.80 -1.85
N MET A 37 24.83 13.63 -1.77
CA MET A 37 24.66 12.87 -0.54
C MET A 37 26.01 12.38 -0.02
N LEU A 38 26.83 11.82 -0.90
CA LEU A 38 28.12 11.24 -0.54
C LEU A 38 29.12 12.27 0.01
N ARG A 39 29.12 13.50 -0.51
CA ARG A 39 29.95 14.61 0.04
C ARG A 39 29.58 14.99 1.47
N GLN A 40 28.30 14.82 1.84
CA GLN A 40 27.80 15.11 3.18
C GLN A 40 27.95 13.92 4.14
N ALA A 41 28.02 12.70 3.62
CA ALA A 41 28.16 11.52 4.43
C ALA A 41 29.47 11.52 5.25
N ARG A 42 29.36 11.19 6.53
CA ARG A 42 30.49 11.02 7.47
C ARG A 42 30.60 9.61 7.99
N ARG A 43 29.46 8.94 8.13
CA ARG A 43 29.36 7.61 8.73
C ARG A 43 28.28 6.79 8.04
N ILE A 44 28.51 5.49 7.99
CA ILE A 44 27.50 4.51 7.58
C ILE A 44 27.25 3.60 8.77
N SER A 45 25.99 3.47 9.19
CA SER A 45 25.57 2.42 10.14
C SER A 45 24.75 1.37 9.42
N TRP A 46 24.69 0.17 9.99
CA TRP A 46 23.85 -0.90 9.47
C TRP A 46 23.23 -1.70 10.60
N GLN A 47 22.09 -2.30 10.29
CA GLN A 47 21.38 -3.22 11.17
C GLN A 47 20.97 -4.45 10.34
N PRO A 48 21.31 -5.67 10.80
CA PRO A 48 20.82 -6.89 10.18
C PRO A 48 19.31 -7.07 10.44
N ALA A 49 18.65 -7.80 9.54
CA ALA A 49 17.27 -8.26 9.69
C ALA A 49 17.24 -9.77 9.43
N ALA A 50 16.25 -10.47 9.99
CA ALA A 50 16.10 -11.92 9.78
C ALA A 50 15.92 -12.27 8.30
N GLY A 51 15.20 -11.44 7.55
CA GLY A 51 15.06 -11.62 6.12
C GLY A 51 14.65 -10.36 5.36
N GLU A 52 14.21 -10.57 4.13
CA GLU A 52 13.84 -9.47 3.23
C GLU A 52 12.58 -8.73 3.72
N LEU A 53 11.62 -9.44 4.31
CA LEU A 53 10.35 -8.85 4.74
C LEU A 53 10.60 -7.86 5.87
N GLY A 54 11.30 -8.29 6.92
CA GLY A 54 11.68 -7.43 8.03
C GLY A 54 12.52 -6.23 7.58
N ALA A 55 13.46 -6.44 6.63
CA ALA A 55 14.25 -5.35 6.08
C ALA A 55 13.40 -4.31 5.32
N LEU A 56 12.38 -4.74 4.58
CA LEU A 56 11.44 -3.86 3.87
C LEU A 56 10.57 -3.06 4.85
N LEU A 57 10.02 -3.72 5.87
CA LEU A 57 9.16 -3.09 6.87
C LEU A 57 9.93 -2.03 7.66
N LEU A 58 11.13 -2.38 8.12
CA LEU A 58 11.99 -1.50 8.89
C LEU A 58 12.46 -0.29 8.05
N GLU A 59 12.86 -0.51 6.80
CA GLU A 59 13.21 0.58 5.87
C GLU A 59 12.04 1.55 5.68
N ALA A 60 10.83 1.02 5.41
CA ALA A 60 9.64 1.84 5.20
C ALA A 60 9.29 2.67 6.45
N ARG A 61 9.40 2.09 7.64
CA ARG A 61 9.17 2.79 8.91
C ARG A 61 10.19 3.89 9.15
N LEU A 62 11.49 3.60 9.04
CA LEU A 62 12.52 4.60 9.32
C LEU A 62 12.51 5.76 8.33
N ILE A 63 12.21 5.51 7.05
CA ILE A 63 12.05 6.61 6.08
C ILE A 63 10.88 7.51 6.48
N LYS A 64 9.78 6.93 6.97
CA LYS A 64 8.60 7.70 7.42
C LYS A 64 8.90 8.51 8.68
N GLU A 65 9.53 7.90 9.68
CA GLU A 65 9.83 8.53 10.97
C GLU A 65 10.94 9.59 10.85
N MET A 66 12.01 9.29 10.13
CA MET A 66 13.21 10.13 10.09
C MET A 66 13.24 11.10 8.89
N GLN A 67 12.36 10.93 7.89
CA GLN A 67 12.29 11.79 6.69
C GLN A 67 13.67 12.21 6.12
N PRO A 68 14.57 11.24 5.83
CA PRO A 68 15.93 11.52 5.37
C PRO A 68 15.96 12.38 4.10
N LEU A 69 16.92 13.31 4.05
CA LEU A 69 17.00 14.36 3.02
C LEU A 69 16.99 13.82 1.59
N PHE A 70 17.68 12.69 1.35
CA PHE A 70 17.90 12.14 0.02
C PHE A 70 16.94 11.00 -0.37
N ASN A 71 16.07 10.52 0.54
CA ASN A 71 15.01 9.58 0.15
C ASN A 71 13.87 10.36 -0.54
N LYS A 72 13.85 10.31 -1.87
CA LYS A 72 12.84 11.00 -2.68
C LYS A 72 11.45 10.34 -2.65
N ARG A 73 11.35 9.08 -2.21
CA ARG A 73 10.12 8.26 -2.22
C ARG A 73 9.85 7.74 -0.81
N LEU A 74 8.57 7.54 -0.46
CA LEU A 74 8.00 7.23 0.88
C LEU A 74 7.72 8.43 1.82
N ARG A 75 7.11 9.50 1.30
CA ARG A 75 6.48 10.53 2.16
C ARG A 75 5.05 10.12 2.50
N ARG A 76 4.64 10.30 3.76
CA ARG A 76 3.29 9.95 4.25
C ARG A 76 2.23 10.65 3.40
N ASN A 77 1.41 9.88 2.70
CA ASN A 77 0.35 10.45 1.88
C ASN A 77 -0.91 10.71 2.71
N LYS A 78 -1.14 11.98 3.05
CA LYS A 78 -2.30 12.40 3.85
C LYS A 78 -3.65 12.27 3.11
N GLN A 79 -3.65 12.06 1.80
CA GLN A 79 -4.88 11.98 0.98
C GLN A 79 -5.11 10.60 0.36
N LEU A 80 -4.56 9.55 0.99
CA LEU A 80 -4.78 8.18 0.55
C LEU A 80 -6.29 7.87 0.43
N CYS A 81 -6.70 7.41 -0.74
CA CYS A 81 -8.09 7.08 -1.04
C CYS A 81 -8.22 5.73 -1.76
N SER A 82 -9.44 5.21 -1.75
CA SER A 82 -9.83 3.97 -2.42
C SER A 82 -11.16 4.19 -3.14
N LEU A 83 -11.49 3.30 -4.08
CA LEU A 83 -12.82 3.24 -4.68
C LEU A 83 -13.66 2.27 -3.86
N GLN A 84 -14.80 2.71 -3.34
CA GLN A 84 -15.79 1.85 -2.72
C GLN A 84 -16.95 1.62 -3.69
N LEU A 85 -17.34 0.37 -3.90
CA LEU A 85 -18.61 0.08 -4.57
C LEU A 85 -19.73 0.11 -3.52
N ASN A 86 -20.63 1.09 -3.63
CA ASN A 86 -21.85 1.18 -2.82
C ASN A 86 -23.05 1.07 -3.76
N ASP A 87 -23.86 0.02 -3.62
CA ASP A 87 -24.95 -0.31 -4.54
C ASP A 87 -24.52 -0.26 -6.02
N ASP A 88 -23.36 -0.85 -6.33
CA ASP A 88 -22.69 -0.85 -7.65
C ASP A 88 -22.28 0.51 -8.21
N ARG A 89 -22.38 1.56 -7.39
CA ARG A 89 -21.86 2.87 -7.73
C ARG A 89 -20.49 3.07 -7.10
N PRO A 90 -19.44 3.32 -7.91
CA PRO A 90 -18.12 3.60 -7.39
C PRO A 90 -18.06 5.01 -6.78
N LEU A 91 -17.62 5.07 -5.53
CA LEU A 91 -17.39 6.29 -4.77
C LEU A 91 -15.94 6.36 -4.31
N VAL A 92 -15.34 7.54 -4.31
CA VAL A 92 -14.00 7.71 -3.73
C VAL A 92 -14.14 7.97 -2.24
N VAL A 93 -13.53 7.12 -1.42
CA VAL A 93 -13.48 7.23 0.05
C VAL A 93 -12.04 7.42 0.52
N TYR A 94 -11.85 8.14 1.62
CA TYR A 94 -10.51 8.42 2.17
C TYR A 94 -10.19 7.54 3.39
N ALA A 95 -8.91 7.22 3.56
CA ALA A 95 -8.43 6.40 4.68
C ALA A 95 -8.65 7.06 6.06
N ARG A 96 -8.94 8.38 6.10
CA ARG A 96 -9.31 9.11 7.32
C ARG A 96 -10.78 8.96 7.71
N GLU A 97 -11.63 8.55 6.76
CA GLU A 97 -13.08 8.42 6.93
C GLU A 97 -13.49 6.95 7.08
N VAL A 98 -12.72 6.04 6.48
CA VAL A 98 -13.01 4.61 6.43
C VAL A 98 -11.76 3.83 6.82
N ASN A 99 -11.92 2.86 7.71
CA ASN A 99 -10.84 1.93 8.02
C ASN A 99 -10.62 0.95 6.88
N PHE A 100 -9.59 1.18 6.07
CA PHE A 100 -9.27 0.35 4.89
C PHE A 100 -8.82 -1.07 5.25
N ALA A 101 -8.43 -1.33 6.50
CA ALA A 101 -8.10 -2.68 6.92
C ALA A 101 -9.34 -3.54 7.18
N LEU A 102 -10.49 -2.94 7.50
CA LEU A 102 -11.69 -3.68 7.90
C LEU A 102 -12.85 -3.52 6.92
N LYS A 103 -12.87 -2.45 6.14
CA LYS A 103 -13.96 -2.15 5.23
C LYS A 103 -13.87 -3.00 3.96
N GLU A 104 -14.93 -3.76 3.71
CA GLU A 104 -15.12 -4.52 2.48
C GLU A 104 -15.45 -3.63 1.27
N ASN A 105 -15.39 -4.22 0.07
CA ASN A 105 -15.72 -3.57 -1.20
C ASN A 105 -14.89 -2.30 -1.48
N LEU A 106 -13.64 -2.29 -1.02
CA LEU A 106 -12.64 -1.29 -1.38
C LEU A 106 -11.75 -1.81 -2.51
N PHE A 107 -11.44 -0.93 -3.45
CA PHE A 107 -10.73 -1.25 -4.67
C PHE A 107 -9.64 -0.20 -4.93
N GLY A 108 -8.40 -0.67 -4.97
CA GLY A 108 -7.21 0.11 -5.23
C GLY A 108 -6.83 1.04 -4.08
N LEU A 109 -5.55 1.37 -4.02
CA LEU A 109 -4.99 2.38 -3.11
C LEU A 109 -4.37 3.49 -3.94
N PHE A 110 -5.01 4.65 -3.93
CA PHE A 110 -4.71 5.77 -4.80
C PHE A 110 -4.14 6.95 -4.03
N ALA A 111 -3.19 7.65 -4.64
CA ALA A 111 -2.50 8.74 -3.99
C ALA A 111 -3.41 9.97 -3.76
N ASN A 112 -4.43 10.13 -4.61
CA ASN A 112 -5.42 11.18 -4.52
C ASN A 112 -6.65 10.83 -5.35
N ARG A 113 -7.73 11.61 -5.17
CA ARG A 113 -9.00 11.45 -5.90
C ARG A 113 -8.83 11.43 -7.42
N ARG A 114 -7.94 12.25 -7.97
CA ARG A 114 -7.71 12.31 -9.42
C ARG A 114 -7.21 10.96 -9.94
N THR A 115 -6.18 10.38 -9.32
CA THR A 115 -5.63 9.07 -9.71
C THR A 115 -6.66 7.93 -9.56
N ALA A 116 -7.54 8.00 -8.56
CA ALA A 116 -8.64 7.03 -8.39
C ALA A 116 -9.66 7.12 -9.54
N LEU A 117 -10.06 8.35 -9.89
CA LEU A 117 -11.00 8.58 -10.99
C LEU A 117 -10.41 8.25 -12.36
N GLU A 118 -9.12 8.50 -12.57
CA GLU A 118 -8.40 8.10 -13.81
C GLU A 118 -8.38 6.58 -13.95
N ALA A 119 -8.07 5.83 -12.88
CA ALA A 119 -8.12 4.37 -12.89
C ALA A 119 -9.53 3.84 -13.18
N LEU A 120 -10.55 4.41 -12.53
CA LEU A 120 -11.94 4.04 -12.76
C LEU A 120 -12.39 4.31 -14.20
N LYS A 121 -11.96 5.44 -14.78
CA LYS A 121 -12.21 5.78 -16.18
C LYS A 121 -11.54 4.80 -17.14
N SER A 122 -10.30 4.39 -16.84
CA SER A 122 -9.57 3.39 -17.62
C SER A 122 -10.33 2.06 -17.66
N VAL A 123 -10.78 1.57 -16.50
CA VAL A 123 -11.61 0.35 -16.39
C VAL A 123 -12.88 0.51 -17.23
N ALA A 124 -13.56 1.65 -17.10
CA ALA A 124 -14.79 1.90 -17.84
C ALA A 124 -14.60 2.04 -19.35
N ASP A 125 -13.44 2.51 -19.81
CA ASP A 125 -13.10 2.60 -21.23
C ASP A 125 -12.83 1.22 -21.82
N GLU A 126 -11.98 0.44 -21.15
CA GLU A 126 -11.62 -0.93 -21.56
C GLU A 126 -12.86 -1.83 -21.63
N GLN A 127 -13.73 -1.70 -20.63
CA GLN A 127 -14.93 -2.51 -20.49
C GLN A 127 -16.17 -1.84 -21.11
N LYS A 128 -16.05 -0.75 -21.89
CA LYS A 128 -17.21 -0.04 -22.48
C LYS A 128 -18.37 0.20 -21.49
N LEU A 129 -18.05 0.52 -20.24
CA LEU A 129 -19.03 0.78 -19.18
C LEU A 129 -19.61 2.19 -19.31
N CYS A 130 -20.77 2.41 -18.70
CA CYS A 130 -21.51 3.65 -18.78
C CYS A 130 -21.09 4.63 -17.67
N TYR A 131 -20.41 5.71 -18.04
CA TYR A 131 -19.98 6.76 -17.11
C TYR A 131 -21.14 7.36 -16.31
N SER A 132 -22.30 7.58 -16.94
CA SER A 132 -23.48 8.11 -16.26
C SER A 132 -24.02 7.17 -15.19
N VAL A 133 -24.05 5.85 -15.44
CA VAL A 133 -24.50 4.85 -14.45
C VAL A 133 -23.52 4.77 -13.29
N MET A 134 -22.22 4.84 -13.58
CA MET A 134 -21.15 4.88 -12.58
C MET A 134 -21.09 6.22 -11.82
N GLY A 135 -21.87 7.23 -12.21
CA GLY A 135 -21.90 8.55 -11.59
C GLY A 135 -20.67 9.42 -11.89
N LEU A 136 -19.92 9.10 -12.94
CA LEU A 136 -18.80 9.92 -13.46
C LEU A 136 -19.31 11.12 -14.28
N GLU A 137 -20.51 10.99 -14.85
CA GLU A 137 -21.21 12.01 -15.62
C GLU A 137 -22.68 12.10 -15.15
N PRO A 138 -23.39 13.21 -15.42
CA PRO A 138 -24.82 13.29 -15.16
C PRO A 138 -25.61 12.18 -15.86
N LEU A 139 -26.61 11.62 -15.18
CA LEU A 139 -27.47 10.57 -15.71
C LEU A 139 -28.77 11.15 -16.27
N ASN A 140 -28.94 11.06 -17.59
CA ASN A 140 -30.20 11.32 -18.27
C ASN A 140 -30.88 9.99 -18.62
N ARG A 141 -31.76 9.51 -17.74
CA ARG A 141 -32.43 8.20 -17.90
C ARG A 141 -33.22 8.14 -19.21
N GLY A 142 -33.10 7.02 -19.93
CA GLY A 142 -33.83 6.78 -21.17
C GLY A 142 -33.23 7.41 -22.43
N ARG A 143 -32.12 8.15 -22.32
CA ARG A 143 -31.36 8.66 -23.48
C ARG A 143 -29.97 8.04 -23.54
N ALA A 144 -29.52 7.74 -24.76
CA ALA A 144 -28.16 7.26 -24.99
C ALA A 144 -27.15 8.35 -24.61
N CYS A 145 -26.15 8.01 -23.79
CA CYS A 145 -25.08 8.95 -23.48
C CYS A 145 -24.16 9.15 -24.69
N PHE A 146 -23.39 10.24 -24.70
CA PHE A 146 -22.47 10.57 -25.80
C PHE A 146 -21.52 9.41 -26.14
N ARG A 147 -21.00 8.72 -25.11
CA ARG A 147 -20.15 7.53 -25.29
C ARG A 147 -20.86 6.37 -25.97
N SER A 148 -22.16 6.20 -25.72
CA SER A 148 -22.96 5.14 -26.36
C SER A 148 -23.16 5.44 -27.85
N SER A 149 -23.41 6.71 -28.20
CA SER A 149 -23.46 7.16 -29.60
C SER A 149 -22.13 6.97 -30.34
N LEU A 150 -21.00 7.02 -29.64
CA LEU A 150 -19.66 6.74 -30.19
C LEU A 150 -19.25 5.26 -30.16
N GLY A 151 -20.11 4.34 -29.70
CA GLY A 151 -19.79 2.91 -29.58
C GLY A 151 -18.79 2.55 -28.47
N ARG A 152 -18.53 3.48 -27.53
CA ARG A 152 -17.61 3.34 -26.38
C ARG A 152 -18.33 3.00 -25.07
N CYS A 153 -19.64 2.74 -25.14
CA CYS A 153 -20.50 2.39 -24.02
C CYS A 153 -21.58 1.43 -24.51
N ALA A 154 -21.83 0.33 -23.79
CA ALA A 154 -22.84 -0.67 -24.14
C ALA A 154 -24.29 -0.17 -23.95
N GLY A 155 -24.49 0.99 -23.33
CA GLY A 155 -25.78 1.70 -23.33
C GLY A 155 -26.72 1.32 -22.17
N ALA A 156 -26.17 0.98 -21.00
CA ALA A 156 -26.93 0.78 -19.77
C ALA A 156 -27.85 1.97 -19.41
N CYS A 157 -27.45 3.21 -19.73
CA CYS A 157 -28.27 4.41 -19.46
C CYS A 157 -29.55 4.52 -20.33
N CYS A 158 -29.60 3.83 -21.46
CA CYS A 158 -30.73 3.83 -22.40
C CYS A 158 -31.37 2.45 -22.58
N GLY A 159 -31.06 1.48 -21.71
CA GLY A 159 -31.65 0.15 -21.71
C GLY A 159 -31.18 -0.78 -22.84
N ARG A 160 -30.09 -0.45 -23.55
CA ARG A 160 -29.46 -1.37 -24.53
C ARG A 160 -28.71 -2.52 -23.86
N GLU A 161 -28.27 -2.29 -22.62
CA GLU A 161 -27.62 -3.25 -21.73
C GLU A 161 -28.42 -3.24 -20.43
N ALA A 162 -28.63 -4.41 -19.81
CA ALA A 162 -29.28 -4.48 -18.51
C ALA A 162 -28.35 -3.92 -17.42
N LEU A 163 -28.89 -3.19 -16.45
CA LEU A 163 -28.09 -2.63 -15.35
C LEU A 163 -27.34 -3.71 -14.57
N THR A 164 -27.92 -4.91 -14.42
CA THR A 164 -27.30 -6.04 -13.74
C THR A 164 -26.06 -6.55 -14.47
N GLU A 165 -26.12 -6.67 -15.80
CA GLU A 165 -24.98 -7.06 -16.64
C GLU A 165 -23.87 -6.01 -16.59
N HIS A 166 -24.23 -4.74 -16.73
CA HIS A 166 -23.31 -3.62 -16.57
C HIS A 166 -22.57 -3.66 -15.23
N ASN A 167 -23.32 -3.85 -14.14
CA ASN A 167 -22.76 -3.88 -12.79
C ASN A 167 -21.87 -5.10 -12.56
N GLN A 168 -22.24 -6.26 -13.11
CA GLN A 168 -21.40 -7.45 -13.04
C GLN A 168 -20.06 -7.23 -13.72
N ARG A 169 -20.07 -6.67 -14.94
CA ARG A 169 -18.84 -6.34 -15.69
C ARG A 169 -17.96 -5.34 -14.94
N LEU A 170 -18.56 -4.36 -14.26
CA LEU A 170 -17.84 -3.43 -13.39
C LEU A 170 -17.15 -4.17 -12.23
N ARG A 171 -17.86 -5.05 -11.52
CA ARG A 171 -17.30 -5.83 -10.40
C ARG A 171 -16.16 -6.73 -10.87
N ASP A 172 -16.36 -7.47 -11.94
CA ASP A 172 -15.36 -8.39 -12.49
C ASP A 172 -14.08 -7.63 -12.88
N ALA A 173 -14.24 -6.48 -13.54
CA ALA A 173 -13.11 -5.65 -13.95
C ALA A 173 -12.38 -5.00 -12.77
N MET A 174 -13.09 -4.70 -11.67
CA MET A 174 -12.49 -4.13 -10.46
C MET A 174 -11.92 -5.18 -9.51
N ALA A 175 -12.28 -6.46 -9.63
CA ALA A 175 -11.91 -7.53 -8.69
C ALA A 175 -10.39 -7.62 -8.44
N HIS A 176 -9.56 -7.42 -9.47
CA HIS A 176 -8.11 -7.45 -9.33
C HIS A 176 -7.52 -6.29 -8.49
N LEU A 177 -8.30 -5.22 -8.26
CA LEU A 177 -7.95 -4.10 -7.42
C LEU A 177 -8.44 -4.26 -5.99
N GLN A 178 -9.23 -5.29 -5.69
CA GLN A 178 -9.88 -5.45 -4.39
C GLN A 178 -8.86 -5.51 -3.25
N LEU A 179 -9.10 -4.71 -2.20
CA LEU A 179 -8.32 -4.76 -0.98
C LEU A 179 -8.74 -5.97 -0.17
N VAL A 180 -7.77 -6.59 0.48
CA VAL A 180 -8.01 -7.69 1.41
C VAL A 180 -8.23 -7.11 2.80
N CYS A 181 -9.40 -7.39 3.38
CA CYS A 181 -9.65 -7.09 4.78
C CYS A 181 -8.70 -7.89 5.66
N TRP A 182 -8.32 -7.31 6.80
CA TRP A 182 -7.56 -7.97 7.83
C TRP A 182 -8.33 -9.22 8.28
N PRO A 183 -7.78 -10.44 8.07
CA PRO A 183 -8.54 -11.67 8.28
C PRO A 183 -8.50 -12.18 9.73
N TRP A 184 -7.70 -11.55 10.60
CA TRP A 184 -7.53 -11.97 11.99
C TRP A 184 -8.35 -11.10 12.95
N PRO A 185 -8.81 -11.64 14.09
CA PRO A 185 -9.60 -10.88 15.07
C PRO A 185 -8.77 -9.81 15.80
N GLY A 186 -7.44 -9.97 15.85
CA GLY A 186 -6.54 -9.09 16.58
C GLY A 186 -5.16 -8.98 15.93
N ALA A 187 -4.17 -8.59 16.74
CA ALA A 187 -2.78 -8.55 16.30
C ALA A 187 -2.24 -9.96 16.07
N VAL A 188 -1.31 -10.08 15.13
CA VAL A 188 -0.60 -11.34 14.86
C VAL A 188 0.89 -11.09 14.79
N ALA A 189 1.67 -12.12 15.14
CA ALA A 189 3.10 -12.15 14.95
C ALA A 189 3.44 -13.01 13.73
N LEU A 190 4.04 -12.41 12.72
CA LEU A 190 4.61 -13.14 11.59
C LEU A 190 6.05 -13.54 11.91
N GLU A 191 6.34 -14.83 11.87
CA GLU A 191 7.67 -15.38 12.14
C GLU A 191 8.52 -15.40 10.86
N GLU A 192 9.62 -14.64 10.86
CA GLU A 192 10.63 -14.65 9.81
C GLU A 192 11.93 -15.27 10.33
N LYS A 193 12.32 -16.41 9.75
CA LYS A 193 13.56 -17.13 10.06
C LYS A 193 14.65 -16.79 9.05
N GLY A 194 15.73 -16.20 9.53
CA GLY A 194 16.96 -16.01 8.79
C GLY A 194 17.99 -17.11 9.07
N GLU A 195 19.17 -16.97 8.46
CA GLU A 195 20.30 -17.89 8.70
C GLU A 195 20.84 -17.79 10.13
N THR A 196 20.88 -16.58 10.70
CA THR A 196 21.54 -16.31 11.98
C THR A 196 20.60 -15.79 13.07
N MET A 197 19.34 -15.48 12.73
CA MET A 197 18.37 -14.92 13.67
C MET A 197 16.94 -15.19 13.22
N THR A 198 16.03 -15.22 14.18
CA THR A 198 14.58 -15.23 13.96
C THR A 198 14.00 -13.93 14.50
N GLN A 199 13.04 -13.35 13.78
CA GLN A 199 12.30 -12.18 14.21
C GLN A 199 10.80 -12.42 14.08
N PHE A 200 10.04 -11.91 15.06
CA PHE A 200 8.59 -11.91 15.04
C PHE A 200 8.10 -10.50 14.74
N HIS A 201 7.46 -10.33 13.59
CA HIS A 201 6.92 -9.06 13.13
C HIS A 201 5.50 -8.90 13.62
N ILE A 202 5.27 -7.96 14.53
CA ILE A 202 3.95 -7.72 15.11
C ILE A 202 3.17 -6.82 14.16
N VAL A 203 2.02 -7.31 13.71
CA VAL A 203 1.17 -6.65 12.73
C VAL A 203 -0.26 -6.65 13.23
N ASN A 204 -0.94 -5.51 13.10
CA ASN A 204 -2.37 -5.41 13.37
C ASN A 204 -3.02 -4.49 12.33
N ASN A 205 -4.14 -4.90 11.74
CA ASN A 205 -4.85 -4.11 10.72
C ASN A 205 -3.93 -3.62 9.57
N TRP A 206 -3.04 -4.49 9.09
CA TRP A 206 -2.00 -4.17 8.09
C TRP A 206 -0.96 -3.12 8.50
N LEU A 207 -0.95 -2.71 9.77
CA LEU A 207 0.07 -1.83 10.36
C LEU A 207 1.14 -2.68 11.03
N TRP A 208 2.39 -2.44 10.68
CA TRP A 208 3.53 -3.07 11.33
C TRP A 208 3.92 -2.27 12.58
N LEU A 209 3.82 -2.90 13.74
CA LEU A 209 4.08 -2.29 15.05
C LEU A 209 5.56 -2.39 15.44
N GLY A 210 6.28 -3.36 14.91
CA GLY A 210 7.70 -3.58 15.14
C GLY A 210 8.10 -5.04 15.02
N ALA A 211 9.37 -5.32 15.30
CA ALA A 211 9.91 -6.68 15.36
C ALA A 211 10.47 -6.97 16.76
N VAL A 212 10.22 -8.19 17.25
CA VAL A 212 10.75 -8.68 18.53
C VAL A 212 11.52 -9.98 18.33
N ALA A 213 12.40 -10.30 19.27
CA ALA A 213 13.21 -11.52 19.21
C ALA A 213 12.45 -12.74 19.73
N SER A 214 11.47 -12.53 20.62
CA SER A 214 10.63 -13.58 21.22
C SER A 214 9.15 -13.16 21.22
N LEU A 215 8.25 -14.12 21.03
CA LEU A 215 6.80 -13.90 21.12
C LEU A 215 6.36 -13.32 22.48
N THR A 216 7.09 -13.62 23.55
CA THR A 216 6.83 -13.08 24.90
C THR A 216 6.97 -11.56 24.96
N GLU A 217 7.74 -10.96 24.05
CA GLU A 217 7.94 -9.51 23.98
C GLU A 217 6.86 -8.81 23.13
N ALA A 218 5.97 -9.56 22.47
CA ALA A 218 4.97 -8.98 21.57
C ALA A 218 4.03 -8.00 22.30
N SER A 219 3.75 -8.24 23.59
CA SER A 219 2.95 -7.36 24.46
C SER A 219 3.56 -5.97 24.65
N THR A 220 4.84 -5.76 24.31
CA THR A 220 5.47 -4.44 24.35
C THR A 220 5.06 -3.54 23.18
N LEU A 221 4.51 -4.11 22.10
CA LEU A 221 4.14 -3.43 20.87
C LEU A 221 2.62 -3.31 20.71
N THR A 222 1.98 -2.55 21.60
CA THR A 222 0.51 -2.40 21.66
C THR A 222 -0.02 -1.14 20.98
N GLN A 223 0.84 -0.15 20.71
CA GLN A 223 0.40 1.12 20.14
C GLN A 223 0.20 1.02 18.63
N LEU A 224 -1.06 1.08 18.21
CA LEU A 224 -1.45 1.22 16.80
C LEU A 224 -1.17 2.65 16.31
N PRO A 225 -0.35 2.83 15.27
CA PRO A 225 -0.21 4.11 14.61
C PRO A 225 -1.53 4.58 13.99
N ASP A 226 -1.74 5.90 13.95
CA ASP A 226 -2.95 6.46 13.33
C ASP A 226 -2.99 6.28 11.80
N GLY A 227 -4.15 5.82 11.33
CA GLY A 227 -4.50 5.73 9.92
C GLY A 227 -4.05 4.44 9.25
N PHE A 228 -4.03 4.44 7.92
CA PHE A 228 -3.68 3.27 7.12
C PHE A 228 -2.33 3.46 6.43
N ASP A 229 -1.45 2.45 6.52
CA ASP A 229 -0.16 2.46 5.84
C ASP A 229 -0.22 1.69 4.51
N GLN A 230 -0.26 2.43 3.39
CA GLN A 230 -0.24 1.85 2.06
C GLN A 230 1.02 1.00 1.78
N ASP A 231 2.20 1.44 2.22
CA ASP A 231 3.43 0.68 1.93
C ASP A 231 3.49 -0.58 2.78
N GLY A 232 3.11 -0.48 4.07
CA GLY A 232 2.95 -1.61 4.98
C GLY A 232 2.00 -2.65 4.40
N TYR A 233 0.81 -2.25 3.95
CA TYR A 233 -0.15 -3.14 3.28
C TYR A 233 0.45 -3.84 2.06
N LYS A 234 1.15 -3.10 1.17
CA LYS A 234 1.77 -3.70 -0.02
C LYS A 234 2.89 -4.68 0.32
N ILE A 235 3.64 -4.42 1.39
CA ILE A 235 4.71 -5.29 1.86
C ILE A 235 4.12 -6.55 2.52
N LEU A 236 3.04 -6.42 3.30
CA LEU A 236 2.51 -7.49 4.16
C LEU A 236 1.47 -8.39 3.51
N CYS A 237 0.53 -7.82 2.73
CA CYS A 237 -0.67 -8.51 2.28
C CYS A 237 -0.37 -9.85 1.59
N ARG A 238 0.48 -9.82 0.55
CA ARG A 238 0.82 -11.05 -0.17
C ARG A 238 1.65 -12.04 0.67
N PRO A 239 2.75 -11.64 1.35
CA PRO A 239 3.50 -12.55 2.21
C PRO A 239 2.66 -13.25 3.27
N MET A 240 1.82 -12.51 3.99
CA MET A 240 0.98 -13.08 5.06
C MET A 240 -0.07 -14.06 4.54
N LEU A 241 -0.68 -13.79 3.39
CA LEU A 241 -1.70 -14.66 2.80
C LEU A 241 -1.13 -15.83 2.00
N SER A 242 0.18 -15.83 1.72
CA SER A 242 0.80 -16.86 0.87
C SER A 242 1.04 -18.19 1.57
N GLY A 243 0.88 -18.27 2.90
CA GLY A 243 1.23 -19.44 3.70
C GLY A 243 2.74 -19.71 3.83
N LYS A 244 3.59 -18.84 3.29
CA LYS A 244 5.06 -18.97 3.36
C LYS A 244 5.64 -18.70 4.74
N PHE A 245 4.95 -17.90 5.55
CA PHE A 245 5.38 -17.53 6.89
C PHE A 245 4.45 -18.15 7.92
N THR A 246 5.00 -18.57 9.06
CA THR A 246 4.19 -18.97 10.21
C THR A 246 3.61 -17.73 10.86
N ILE A 247 2.29 -17.73 11.08
CA ILE A 247 1.57 -16.65 11.72
C ILE A 247 1.08 -17.15 13.07
N HIS A 248 1.39 -16.40 14.13
CA HIS A 248 0.96 -16.66 15.49
C HIS A 248 -0.07 -15.61 15.88
N GLU A 249 -1.31 -16.02 16.13
CA GLU A 249 -2.33 -15.10 16.64
C GLU A 249 -1.98 -14.69 18.07
N LEU A 250 -2.00 -13.39 18.32
CA LEU A 250 -1.76 -12.84 19.65
C LEU A 250 -3.13 -12.64 20.28
N PHE A 251 -3.51 -13.59 21.12
CA PHE A 251 -4.71 -13.46 21.94
C PHE A 251 -4.38 -12.55 23.13
N ASP A 252 -5.25 -11.56 23.37
CA ASP A 252 -5.29 -10.81 24.63
C ASP A 252 -5.79 -11.69 25.78
#